data_AF-A0A4R1R6R9-F1
#
_entry.id   AF-A0A4R1R6R9-F1
#
_cell.length_a   1.000
_cell.length_b   1.000
_cell.length_c   1.000
_cell.angle_alpha   90.00
_cell.angle_beta   90.00
_cell.angle_gamma   90.00
#
_symmetry.space_group_name_H-M   'P 1'
#
loop_
_entity.id
_entity.type
_entity.pdbx_description
1 polymer ?
#
loop_
_entity_poly.entity_id
_entity_poly.type
_entity_poly.pdbx_seq_one_letter_code
_entity_poly.pdbx_strand_id
1 'polypeptide(L)'
;MESDRKTIVYFHLERGQNAKKHFWNTFRMSCVNIDMGEEYELLFYKVPEFYGGGQPWDKQRLLEVLSAQLEQTEAWDYYLQPDLSSLLEIKEKLPPEILLHKVVKQNLCWEYLFLIGWNAADDEFGEEGSFQRIDAMEEQKNIFAVLLQKYLPRINHFTVVTDRPEMYMDFTDYVYEEYGIPAAYVNKLEKRLGKNKKTVILDGRRRYVPPYAAIPEEASYIDFWSENEKRRVLETKRKDVRYLSTVKFLDTLAKNGYNTRVNQTHIQAENK
;
A
#
# COMPACT_ATOMS: atom_id res chain seq x y z
N MET A 1 -32.51 -0.60 -5.43
CA MET A 1 -31.78 -0.45 -4.17
C MET A 1 -30.48 0.22 -4.53
N GLU A 2 -30.33 1.48 -4.13
CA GLU A 2 -29.08 2.22 -4.30
C GLU A 2 -28.04 1.47 -3.46
N SER A 3 -27.03 0.89 -4.11
CA SER A 3 -25.96 0.21 -3.41
C SER A 3 -25.19 1.28 -2.65
N ASP A 4 -25.30 1.33 -1.32
CA ASP A 4 -24.46 2.20 -0.49
C ASP A 4 -23.01 1.83 -0.75
N ARG A 5 -22.32 2.65 -1.53
CA ARG A 5 -20.91 2.46 -1.85
C ARG A 5 -20.12 2.70 -0.57
N LYS A 6 -19.17 1.83 -0.26
CA LYS A 6 -18.31 1.97 0.90
C LYS A 6 -17.26 3.05 0.64
N THR A 7 -17.24 4.08 1.47
CA THR A 7 -16.30 5.20 1.35
C THR A 7 -14.99 4.90 2.07
N ILE A 8 -13.87 4.93 1.34
CA ILE A 8 -12.53 4.84 1.91
C ILE A 8 -11.90 6.23 1.88
N VAL A 9 -11.34 6.67 3.01
CA VAL A 9 -10.65 7.95 3.10
C VAL A 9 -9.14 7.74 3.08
N TYR A 10 -8.42 8.45 2.21
CA TYR A 10 -6.97 8.47 2.20
C TYR A 10 -6.44 9.87 2.51
N PHE A 11 -5.60 9.97 3.55
CA PHE A 11 -4.94 11.23 3.90
C PHE A 11 -3.48 11.24 3.44
N HIS A 12 -3.16 12.23 2.61
CA HIS A 12 -1.84 12.44 2.01
C HIS A 12 -1.21 13.74 2.52
N LEU A 13 0.03 13.67 3.00
CA LEU A 13 0.80 14.83 3.44
C LEU A 13 1.39 15.60 2.24
N GLU A 14 0.89 16.81 2.00
CA GLU A 14 1.44 17.73 1.00
C GLU A 14 2.58 18.56 1.57
N ARG A 15 3.80 18.17 1.21
CA ARG A 15 5.04 18.85 1.62
C ARG A 15 5.09 20.30 1.12
N GLY A 16 5.55 21.20 1.97
CA GLY A 16 5.72 22.63 1.72
C GLY A 16 4.42 23.45 1.72
N GLN A 17 3.26 22.82 1.92
CA GLN A 17 1.97 23.52 1.90
C GLN A 17 1.56 24.03 3.29
N ASN A 18 0.88 25.17 3.31
CA ASN A 18 0.32 25.76 4.52
C ASN A 18 -1.21 25.67 4.49
N ALA A 19 -1.82 25.22 5.58
CA ALA A 19 -3.28 25.19 5.75
C ALA A 19 -3.89 26.59 5.77
N LYS A 20 -3.19 27.54 6.37
CA LYS A 20 -3.56 28.96 6.40
C LYS A 20 -2.45 29.82 5.82
N LYS A 21 -2.79 30.58 4.77
CA LYS A 21 -1.94 31.66 4.25
C LYS A 21 -1.92 32.86 5.19
N HIS A 22 -3.05 33.15 5.83
CA HIS A 22 -3.23 34.20 6.83
C HIS A 22 -4.09 33.71 7.99
N PHE A 23 -3.93 34.27 9.19
CA PHE A 23 -4.60 33.77 10.40
C PHE A 23 -6.15 33.83 10.32
N TRP A 24 -6.68 34.82 9.58
CA TRP A 24 -8.12 35.02 9.34
C TRP A 24 -8.71 34.08 8.29
N ASN A 25 -7.90 33.30 7.56
CA ASN A 25 -8.43 32.36 6.58
C ASN A 25 -9.09 31.17 7.27
N THR A 26 -10.26 30.76 6.77
CA THR A 26 -10.87 29.47 7.11
C THR A 26 -10.14 28.37 6.38
N PHE A 27 -9.67 27.36 7.11
CA PHE A 27 -9.06 26.18 6.50
C PHE A 27 -10.16 25.22 6.02
N ARG A 28 -10.03 24.75 4.79
CA ARG A 28 -10.79 23.61 4.26
C ARG A 28 -9.80 22.67 3.59
N MET A 29 -9.87 21.39 3.94
CA MET A 29 -9.00 20.38 3.34
C MET A 29 -9.46 20.09 1.91
N SER A 30 -8.52 20.09 0.97
CA SER A 30 -8.85 19.75 -0.41
C SER A 30 -9.12 18.25 -0.51
N CYS A 31 -10.25 17.89 -1.12
CA CYS A 31 -10.67 16.52 -1.35
C CYS A 31 -10.82 16.24 -2.85
N VAL A 32 -10.38 15.06 -3.28
CA VAL A 32 -10.62 14.51 -4.63
C VAL A 32 -11.33 13.18 -4.47
N ASN A 33 -12.54 13.06 -5.01
CA ASN A 33 -13.23 11.77 -5.10
C ASN A 33 -12.66 10.99 -6.30
N ILE A 34 -12.26 9.76 -6.05
CA ILE A 34 -11.74 8.80 -7.02
C ILE A 34 -12.67 7.59 -7.03
N ASP A 35 -13.22 7.30 -8.21
CA ASP A 35 -14.04 6.12 -8.44
C ASP A 35 -13.19 4.84 -8.35
N MET A 36 -13.58 3.91 -7.47
CA MET A 36 -12.88 2.64 -7.25
C MET A 36 -13.65 1.42 -7.82
N GLY A 37 -14.75 1.64 -8.53
CA GLY A 37 -15.66 0.61 -9.05
C GLY A 37 -16.92 0.47 -8.21
N GLU A 38 -17.85 -0.40 -8.63
CA GLU A 38 -19.26 -0.37 -8.18
C GLU A 38 -19.48 -0.33 -6.65
N GLU A 39 -18.66 -1.04 -5.88
CA GLU A 39 -18.83 -1.17 -4.41
C GLU A 39 -18.12 -0.10 -3.57
N TYR A 40 -17.12 0.60 -4.11
CA TYR A 40 -16.23 1.47 -3.33
C TYR A 40 -16.02 2.83 -3.99
N GLU A 41 -15.86 3.85 -3.15
CA GLU A 41 -15.29 5.13 -3.54
C GLU A 41 -14.10 5.50 -2.65
N LEU A 42 -13.19 6.32 -3.18
CA LEU A 42 -12.00 6.77 -2.47
C LEU A 42 -12.00 8.30 -2.39
N LEU A 43 -12.04 8.84 -1.17
CA LEU A 43 -11.87 10.26 -0.91
C LEU A 43 -10.40 10.54 -0.56
N PHE A 44 -9.71 11.21 -1.48
CA PHE A 44 -8.32 11.62 -1.33
C PHE A 44 -8.25 13.01 -0.71
N TYR A 45 -7.77 13.10 0.53
CA TYR A 45 -7.59 14.34 1.26
C TYR A 45 -6.12 14.77 1.29
N LYS A 46 -5.90 16.02 0.92
CA LYS A 46 -4.58 16.67 0.97
C LYS A 46 -4.40 17.39 2.28
N VAL A 47 -3.53 16.85 3.13
CA VAL A 47 -3.15 17.40 4.43
C VAL A 47 -1.92 18.28 4.25
N PRO A 48 -2.01 19.61 4.41
CA PRO A 48 -0.85 20.48 4.33
C PRO A 48 0.18 20.15 5.41
N GLU A 49 1.46 20.25 5.12
CA GLU A 49 2.53 20.00 6.10
C GLU A 49 2.51 20.99 7.28
N PHE A 50 2.15 22.24 7.02
CA PHE A 50 2.16 23.31 8.01
C PHE A 50 0.76 23.86 8.27
N TYR A 51 0.50 24.28 9.51
CA TYR A 51 -0.76 24.93 9.85
C TYR A 51 -0.81 26.37 9.27
N GLY A 52 0.26 27.14 9.40
CA GLY A 52 0.35 28.48 8.79
C GLY A 52 1.67 29.17 9.08
N GLY A 53 2.16 29.96 8.12
CA GLY A 53 3.44 30.67 8.25
C GLY A 53 4.64 29.73 8.46
N GLY A 54 4.58 28.49 7.95
CA GLY A 54 5.62 27.47 8.15
C GLY A 54 5.62 26.84 9.55
N GLN A 55 4.65 27.16 10.41
CA GLN A 55 4.51 26.52 11.71
C GLN A 55 3.93 25.11 11.56
N PRO A 56 4.50 24.09 12.22
CA PRO A 56 3.96 22.75 12.20
C PRO A 56 2.55 22.72 12.80
N TRP A 57 1.81 21.67 12.50
CA TRP A 57 0.55 21.43 13.17
C TRP A 57 0.76 21.13 14.65
N ASP A 58 -0.13 21.67 15.47
CA ASP A 58 -0.40 21.03 16.76
C ASP A 58 -1.01 19.65 16.49
N LYS A 59 -0.47 18.62 17.15
CA LYS A 59 -0.82 17.22 16.91
C LYS A 59 -2.29 16.96 17.20
N GLN A 60 -2.79 17.43 18.35
CA GLN A 60 -4.18 17.23 18.75
C GLN A 60 -5.14 17.92 17.79
N ARG A 61 -4.80 19.15 17.40
CA ARG A 61 -5.56 19.89 16.38
C ARG A 61 -5.63 19.16 15.04
N LEU A 62 -4.51 18.62 14.56
CA LEU A 62 -4.51 17.88 13.30
C LEU A 62 -5.38 16.63 13.41
N LEU A 63 -5.31 15.90 14.54
CA LEU A 63 -6.18 14.75 14.80
C LEU A 63 -7.66 15.14 14.77
N GLU A 64 -8.05 16.21 15.46
CA GLU A 64 -9.43 16.72 15.45
C GLU A 64 -9.92 17.03 14.03
N VAL A 65 -9.06 17.64 13.21
CA VAL A 65 -9.36 17.93 11.80
C VAL A 65 -9.57 16.66 10.99
N LEU A 66 -8.69 15.65 11.15
CA LEU A 66 -8.81 14.39 10.41
C LEU A 66 -10.04 13.59 10.86
N SER A 67 -10.29 13.49 12.17
CA SER A 67 -11.45 12.81 12.73
C SER A 67 -12.76 13.46 12.27
N ALA A 68 -12.84 14.78 12.28
CA ALA A 68 -14.01 15.49 11.78
C ALA A 68 -14.27 15.22 10.29
N GLN A 69 -13.22 15.03 9.47
CA GLN A 69 -13.39 14.60 8.08
C GLN A 69 -13.91 13.18 7.98
N LEU A 70 -13.36 12.24 8.76
CA LEU A 70 -13.83 10.86 8.78
C LEU A 70 -15.31 10.76 9.14
N GLU A 71 -15.74 11.45 10.19
CA GLU A 71 -17.14 11.53 10.62
C GLU A 71 -18.04 12.16 9.56
N GLN A 72 -17.62 13.30 8.99
CA GLN A 72 -18.38 14.00 7.95
C GLN A 72 -18.60 13.15 6.70
N THR A 73 -17.64 12.29 6.37
CA THR A 73 -17.70 11.41 5.18
C THR A 73 -18.32 10.05 5.47
N GLU A 74 -18.72 9.77 6.71
CA GLU A 74 -19.18 8.44 7.14
C GLU A 74 -18.22 7.33 6.68
N ALA A 75 -16.91 7.57 6.86
CA ALA A 75 -15.88 6.72 6.27
C ALA A 75 -16.00 5.27 6.77
N TRP A 76 -16.15 4.33 5.84
CA TRP A 76 -16.15 2.90 6.14
C TRP A 76 -14.78 2.45 6.63
N ASP A 77 -13.71 2.94 5.98
CA ASP A 77 -12.33 2.74 6.42
C ASP A 77 -11.47 3.94 5.99
N TYR A 78 -10.26 4.04 6.55
CA TYR A 78 -9.29 5.07 6.20
C TYR A 78 -7.88 4.51 6.07
N TYR A 79 -7.01 5.23 5.37
CA TYR A 79 -5.58 4.94 5.29
C TYR A 79 -4.77 6.23 5.41
N LEU A 80 -3.73 6.19 6.24
CA LEU A 80 -2.78 7.30 6.38
C LEU A 80 -1.54 7.01 5.56
N GLN A 81 -1.05 8.01 4.84
CA GLN A 81 0.30 7.94 4.29
C GLN A 81 1.31 7.72 5.44
N PRO A 82 2.35 6.88 5.27
CA PRO A 82 3.32 6.57 6.33
C PRO A 82 3.97 7.80 6.99
N ASP A 83 4.29 8.84 6.22
CA ASP A 83 4.83 10.10 6.75
C ASP A 83 3.84 10.80 7.71
N LEU A 84 2.55 10.81 7.35
CA LEU A 84 1.49 11.38 8.18
C LEU A 84 1.21 10.52 9.41
N SER A 85 1.22 9.19 9.26
CA SER A 85 1.11 8.24 10.37
C SER A 85 2.21 8.47 11.39
N SER A 86 3.45 8.65 10.90
CA SER A 86 4.63 8.95 11.73
C SER A 86 4.49 10.30 12.44
N LEU A 87 4.05 11.35 11.73
CA LEU A 87 3.83 12.68 12.30
C LEU A 87 2.80 12.67 13.44
N LEU A 88 1.76 11.85 13.32
CA LEU A 88 0.68 11.72 14.29
C LEU A 88 0.96 10.64 15.35
N GLU A 89 2.08 9.94 15.25
CA GLU A 89 2.39 8.76 16.06
C GLU A 89 1.23 7.76 16.08
N ILE A 90 0.47 7.70 14.99
CA ILE A 90 -0.56 6.70 14.78
C ILE A 90 0.14 5.47 14.22
N LYS A 91 -0.18 4.32 14.82
CA LYS A 91 0.33 3.03 14.35
C LYS A 91 -0.11 2.82 12.90
N GLU A 92 0.87 2.61 12.03
CA GLU A 92 0.62 2.22 10.65
C GLU A 92 -0.16 0.90 10.61
N LYS A 93 -1.16 0.84 9.75
CA LYS A 93 -1.91 -0.38 9.44
C LYS A 93 -1.69 -0.77 7.98
N LEU A 94 -1.94 -2.04 7.66
CA LEU A 94 -1.99 -2.47 6.27
C LEU A 94 -3.00 -1.61 5.50
N PRO A 95 -2.72 -1.28 4.24
CA PRO A 95 -3.72 -0.64 3.40
C PRO A 95 -4.97 -1.53 3.28
N PRO A 96 -6.17 -0.94 3.18
CA PRO A 96 -7.40 -1.68 2.95
C PRO A 96 -7.27 -2.67 1.78
N GLU A 97 -7.85 -3.87 1.93
CA GLU A 97 -7.67 -4.99 0.99
C GLU A 97 -7.96 -4.58 -0.47
N ILE A 98 -9.01 -3.79 -0.70
CA ILE A 98 -9.36 -3.30 -2.03
C ILE A 98 -8.24 -2.47 -2.69
N LEU A 99 -7.46 -1.70 -1.91
CA LEU A 99 -6.31 -0.95 -2.42
C LEU A 99 -5.18 -1.91 -2.78
N LEU A 100 -4.89 -2.90 -1.93
CA LEU A 100 -3.89 -3.92 -2.21
C LEU A 100 -4.24 -4.69 -3.50
N HIS A 101 -5.51 -5.06 -3.69
CA HIS A 101 -6.01 -5.67 -4.93
C HIS A 101 -5.74 -4.81 -6.15
N LYS A 102 -5.99 -3.51 -6.08
CA LYS A 102 -5.76 -2.59 -7.21
C LYS A 102 -4.26 -2.47 -7.53
N VAL A 103 -3.38 -2.51 -6.54
CA VAL A 103 -1.92 -2.49 -6.75
C VAL A 103 -1.46 -3.80 -7.40
N VAL A 104 -1.83 -4.93 -6.83
CA VAL A 104 -1.51 -6.28 -7.34
C VAL A 104 -2.03 -6.46 -8.77
N LYS A 105 -3.23 -5.94 -9.07
CA LYS A 105 -3.81 -6.03 -10.41
C LYS A 105 -3.03 -5.29 -11.51
N GLN A 106 -2.21 -4.29 -11.18
CA GLN A 106 -1.37 -3.55 -12.14
C GLN A 106 -0.17 -4.33 -12.65
N ASN A 107 0.06 -5.52 -12.10
CA ASN A 107 1.17 -6.37 -12.46
C ASN A 107 0.70 -7.71 -13.05
N LEU A 108 1.50 -8.22 -13.99
CA LEU A 108 1.36 -9.55 -14.53
C LEU A 108 2.56 -10.36 -14.03
N CYS A 109 2.29 -11.41 -13.26
CA CYS A 109 3.31 -12.42 -12.97
C CYS A 109 3.36 -13.42 -14.13
N TRP A 110 4.58 -13.77 -14.54
CA TRP A 110 4.81 -14.56 -15.75
C TRP A 110 5.38 -15.95 -15.48
N GLU A 111 6.20 -16.14 -14.44
CA GLU A 111 6.87 -17.44 -14.22
C GLU A 111 7.30 -17.62 -12.76
N TYR A 112 7.84 -16.58 -12.11
CA TYR A 112 8.38 -16.65 -10.74
C TYR A 112 7.65 -15.70 -9.79
N LEU A 113 7.13 -16.27 -8.69
CA LEU A 113 6.54 -15.52 -7.59
C LEU A 113 7.34 -15.73 -6.32
N PHE A 114 7.72 -14.61 -5.72
CA PHE A 114 8.38 -14.56 -4.42
C PHE A 114 7.42 -13.91 -3.43
N LEU A 115 7.15 -14.60 -2.34
CA LEU A 115 6.46 -14.05 -1.18
C LEU A 115 7.52 -13.80 -0.11
N ILE A 116 7.84 -12.55 0.17
CA ILE A 116 8.57 -12.22 1.39
C ILE A 116 7.55 -12.28 2.52
N GLY A 117 7.68 -13.35 3.29
CA GLY A 117 6.77 -13.69 4.35
C GLY A 117 6.75 -12.61 5.42
N TRP A 118 5.58 -12.48 6.03
CA TRP A 118 5.41 -11.80 7.29
C TRP A 118 6.29 -12.44 8.37
N ASN A 119 6.85 -11.60 9.25
CA ASN A 119 7.46 -12.09 10.48
C ASN A 119 6.62 -11.58 11.66
N ALA A 120 6.03 -12.50 12.43
CA ALA A 120 5.29 -12.18 13.65
C ALA A 120 6.16 -11.53 14.74
N ALA A 121 7.49 -11.47 14.54
CA ALA A 121 8.42 -10.70 15.36
C ALA A 121 8.47 -9.19 15.02
N ASP A 122 8.00 -8.79 13.84
CA ASP A 122 7.84 -7.38 13.46
C ASP A 122 6.49 -6.81 13.94
N ASP A 123 5.59 -7.68 14.43
CA ASP A 123 4.42 -7.29 15.19
C ASP A 123 4.80 -7.02 16.65
N GLU A 124 4.47 -5.82 17.11
CA GLU A 124 4.63 -5.32 18.49
C GLU A 124 3.80 -6.07 19.55
N PHE A 125 3.44 -7.33 19.31
CA PHE A 125 2.97 -8.20 20.37
C PHE A 125 4.23 -8.84 20.96
N GLY A 126 4.76 -8.23 22.02
CA GLY A 126 5.77 -8.86 22.88
C GLY A 126 5.31 -10.24 23.37
N GLU A 127 6.09 -10.90 24.23
CA GLU A 127 5.83 -12.29 24.67
C GLU A 127 4.37 -12.56 25.13
N GLU A 128 3.62 -11.55 25.57
CA GLU A 128 2.24 -11.65 26.09
C GLU A 128 1.10 -11.73 25.05
N GLY A 129 1.33 -11.47 23.76
CA GLY A 129 0.24 -11.36 22.76
C GLY A 129 0.07 -12.56 21.81
N SER A 130 0.18 -13.80 22.28
CA SER A 130 0.13 -14.99 21.40
C SER A 130 -1.19 -15.12 20.63
N PHE A 131 -2.32 -14.82 21.25
CA PHE A 131 -3.63 -14.92 20.63
C PHE A 131 -3.88 -13.84 19.57
N GLN A 132 -3.53 -12.58 19.87
CA GLN A 132 -3.64 -11.49 18.88
C GLN A 132 -2.69 -11.68 17.69
N ARG A 133 -1.55 -12.35 17.90
CA ARG A 133 -0.67 -12.77 16.81
C ARG A 133 -1.34 -13.80 15.90
N ILE A 134 -2.06 -14.78 16.45
CA ILE A 134 -2.77 -15.78 15.64
C ILE A 134 -3.86 -15.13 14.78
N ASP A 135 -4.69 -14.26 15.38
CA ASP A 135 -5.77 -13.58 14.64
C ASP A 135 -5.23 -12.68 13.52
N ALA A 136 -4.20 -11.87 13.81
CA ALA A 136 -3.57 -11.02 12.81
C ALA A 136 -2.91 -11.84 11.69
N MET A 137 -2.33 -12.99 12.01
CA MET A 137 -1.74 -13.90 11.02
C MET A 137 -2.80 -14.56 10.14
N GLU A 138 -3.94 -14.97 10.69
CA GLU A 138 -5.02 -15.58 9.92
C GLU A 138 -5.69 -14.56 8.98
N GLU A 139 -5.94 -13.32 9.45
CA GLU A 139 -6.45 -12.23 8.61
C GLU A 139 -5.50 -11.94 7.44
N GLN A 140 -4.19 -11.87 7.71
CA GLN A 140 -3.18 -11.65 6.68
C GLN A 140 -3.08 -12.82 5.69
N LYS A 141 -3.13 -14.08 6.17
CA LYS A 141 -3.17 -15.27 5.32
C LYS A 141 -4.36 -15.22 4.36
N ASN A 142 -5.53 -14.80 4.85
CA ASN A 142 -6.72 -14.62 4.01
C ASN A 142 -6.51 -13.55 2.94
N ILE A 143 -6.03 -12.36 3.32
CA ILE A 143 -5.69 -11.29 2.36
C ILE A 143 -4.71 -11.83 1.29
N PHE A 144 -3.69 -12.57 1.70
CA PHE A 144 -2.72 -13.15 0.78
C PHE A 144 -3.32 -14.18 -0.17
N ALA A 145 -4.17 -15.07 0.31
CA ALA A 145 -4.85 -16.05 -0.54
C ALA A 145 -5.63 -15.32 -1.65
N VAL A 146 -6.38 -14.27 -1.31
CA VAL A 146 -7.16 -13.51 -2.31
C VAL A 146 -6.23 -12.74 -3.27
N LEU A 147 -5.14 -12.13 -2.78
CA LEU A 147 -4.19 -11.39 -3.63
C LEU A 147 -3.40 -12.32 -4.57
N LEU A 148 -3.06 -13.52 -4.10
CA LEU A 148 -2.22 -14.48 -4.83
C LEU A 148 -2.99 -15.25 -5.91
N GLN A 149 -4.28 -15.50 -5.71
CA GLN A 149 -5.14 -16.22 -6.68
C GLN A 149 -4.96 -15.74 -8.13
N LYS A 150 -4.72 -14.45 -8.36
CA LYS A 150 -4.48 -13.90 -9.70
C LYS A 150 -3.22 -14.46 -10.37
N TYR A 151 -2.18 -14.74 -9.59
CA TYR A 151 -0.88 -15.18 -10.09
C TYR A 151 -0.77 -16.70 -10.19
N LEU A 152 -1.39 -17.44 -9.28
CA LEU A 152 -1.23 -18.90 -9.17
C LEU A 152 -1.39 -19.64 -10.51
N PRO A 153 -2.39 -19.34 -11.38
CA PRO A 153 -2.53 -20.05 -12.65
C PRO A 153 -1.39 -19.86 -13.67
N ARG A 154 -0.44 -18.95 -13.42
CA ARG A 154 0.57 -18.51 -14.40
C ARG A 154 2.00 -18.74 -13.96
N ILE A 155 2.21 -19.10 -12.70
CA ILE A 155 3.56 -19.25 -12.16
C ILE A 155 3.98 -20.71 -12.22
N ASN A 156 5.27 -20.93 -12.43
CA ASN A 156 5.87 -22.26 -12.38
C ASN A 156 6.73 -22.42 -11.12
N HIS A 157 7.07 -21.31 -10.47
CA HIS A 157 7.94 -21.28 -9.32
C HIS A 157 7.36 -20.37 -8.25
N PHE A 158 7.13 -20.95 -7.08
CA PHE A 158 6.71 -20.21 -5.90
C PHE A 158 7.79 -20.33 -4.81
N THR A 159 8.23 -19.19 -4.28
CA THR A 159 9.24 -19.14 -3.21
C THR A 159 8.76 -18.28 -2.07
N VAL A 160 8.74 -18.83 -0.87
CA VAL A 160 8.47 -18.09 0.37
C VAL A 160 9.80 -17.75 1.03
N VAL A 161 10.07 -16.45 1.19
CA VAL A 161 11.23 -15.93 1.90
C VAL A 161 10.83 -15.69 3.36
N THR A 162 11.17 -16.62 4.25
CA THR A 162 10.77 -16.61 5.66
C THR A 162 11.74 -17.43 6.52
N ASP A 163 11.89 -17.05 7.78
CA ASP A 163 12.55 -17.83 8.84
C ASP A 163 11.59 -18.79 9.56
N ARG A 164 10.30 -18.77 9.20
CA ARG A 164 9.21 -19.55 9.81
C ARG A 164 8.37 -20.28 8.74
N PRO A 165 8.96 -21.26 8.02
CA PRO A 165 8.26 -21.97 6.94
C PRO A 165 6.98 -22.66 7.40
N GLU A 166 6.93 -23.13 8.65
CA GLU A 166 5.77 -23.80 9.25
C GLU A 166 4.49 -22.97 9.20
N MET A 167 4.60 -21.64 9.23
CA MET A 167 3.45 -20.74 9.20
C MET A 167 2.79 -20.63 7.82
N TYR A 168 3.46 -21.13 6.77
CA TYR A 168 2.99 -21.05 5.39
C TYR A 168 2.62 -22.42 4.83
N MET A 169 2.89 -23.51 5.56
CA MET A 169 2.71 -24.88 5.07
C MET A 169 1.29 -25.13 4.57
N ASP A 170 0.27 -24.85 5.38
CA ASP A 170 -1.14 -25.02 4.98
C ASP A 170 -1.48 -24.29 3.67
N PHE A 171 -0.96 -23.07 3.52
CA PHE A 171 -1.19 -22.27 2.31
C PHE A 171 -0.43 -22.85 1.11
N THR A 172 0.83 -23.25 1.30
CA THR A 172 1.62 -23.84 0.21
C THR A 172 1.13 -25.22 -0.20
N ASP A 173 0.57 -26.00 0.73
CA ASP A 173 -0.03 -27.30 0.48
C ASP A 173 -1.29 -27.10 -0.37
N TYR A 174 -2.15 -26.14 -0.02
CA TYR A 174 -3.27 -25.73 -0.87
C TYR A 174 -2.81 -25.30 -2.27
N VAL A 175 -1.76 -24.48 -2.38
CA VAL A 175 -1.22 -24.06 -3.68
C VAL A 175 -0.72 -25.27 -4.50
N TYR A 176 -0.11 -26.26 -3.85
CA TYR A 176 0.35 -27.48 -4.51
C TYR A 176 -0.82 -28.37 -4.93
N GLU A 177 -1.82 -28.58 -4.08
CA GLU A 177 -2.98 -29.43 -4.35
C GLU A 177 -3.85 -28.86 -5.48
N GLU A 178 -4.13 -27.56 -5.46
CA GLU A 178 -5.02 -26.93 -6.44
C GLU A 178 -4.33 -26.57 -7.76
N TYR A 179 -3.05 -26.19 -7.72
CA TYR A 179 -2.34 -25.67 -8.89
C TYR A 179 -1.14 -26.51 -9.33
N GLY A 180 -0.74 -27.53 -8.55
CA GLY A 180 0.42 -28.36 -8.85
C GLY A 180 1.76 -27.64 -8.69
N ILE A 181 1.80 -26.52 -7.96
CA ILE A 181 2.98 -25.65 -7.86
C ILE A 181 3.70 -25.90 -6.53
N PRO A 182 4.90 -26.52 -6.54
CA PRO A 182 5.65 -26.70 -5.31
C PRO A 182 6.21 -25.37 -4.81
N ALA A 183 6.12 -25.16 -3.49
CA ALA A 183 6.74 -24.02 -2.83
C ALA A 183 8.16 -24.35 -2.37
N ALA A 184 9.09 -23.43 -2.59
CA ALA A 184 10.42 -23.44 -1.98
C ALA A 184 10.48 -22.47 -0.81
N TYR A 185 11.26 -22.81 0.22
CA TYR A 185 11.46 -21.98 1.40
C TYR A 185 12.91 -21.52 1.51
N VAL A 186 13.13 -20.23 1.73
CA VAL A 186 14.46 -19.64 1.93
C VAL A 186 14.42 -18.59 3.03
N ASN A 187 15.49 -18.48 3.82
CA ASN A 187 15.50 -17.53 4.95
C ASN A 187 15.74 -16.07 4.51
N LYS A 188 16.26 -15.87 3.30
CA LYS A 188 16.58 -14.54 2.74
C LYS A 188 16.56 -14.59 1.21
N LEU A 189 16.39 -13.42 0.60
CA LEU A 189 16.48 -13.30 -0.85
C LEU A 189 17.95 -13.37 -1.32
N GLU A 190 18.26 -14.27 -2.26
CA GLU A 190 19.63 -14.53 -2.72
C GLU A 190 19.84 -14.24 -4.21
N LYS A 191 21.06 -13.80 -4.56
CA LYS A 191 21.49 -13.57 -5.95
C LYS A 191 21.50 -14.91 -6.69
N ARG A 192 20.42 -15.20 -7.44
CA ARG A 192 20.15 -16.34 -8.37
C ARG A 192 18.73 -16.87 -8.21
N LEU A 193 18.02 -16.47 -7.15
CA LEU A 193 16.62 -16.83 -7.00
C LEU A 193 15.78 -15.95 -7.94
N GLY A 194 15.01 -16.59 -8.83
CA GLY A 194 14.17 -15.92 -9.81
C GLY A 194 14.82 -15.70 -11.16
N LYS A 195 14.12 -14.97 -12.03
CA LYS A 195 14.49 -14.74 -13.43
C LYS A 195 14.13 -13.32 -13.86
N ASN A 196 15.06 -12.68 -14.58
CA ASN A 196 14.89 -11.31 -15.06
C ASN A 196 13.57 -11.16 -15.84
N LYS A 197 12.89 -10.03 -15.68
CA LYS A 197 11.58 -9.67 -16.28
C LYS A 197 10.38 -10.54 -15.89
N LYS A 198 10.61 -11.73 -15.33
CA LYS A 198 9.57 -12.73 -15.05
C LYS A 198 9.29 -12.95 -13.57
N THR A 199 9.96 -12.18 -12.71
CA THR A 199 9.83 -12.29 -11.26
C THR A 199 8.93 -11.19 -10.71
N VAL A 200 7.94 -11.62 -9.93
CA VAL A 200 7.15 -10.74 -9.06
C VAL A 200 7.53 -11.06 -7.62
N ILE A 201 7.86 -10.03 -6.86
CA ILE A 201 8.13 -10.08 -5.43
C ILE A 201 6.98 -9.37 -4.73
N LEU A 202 6.25 -10.11 -3.89
CA LEU A 202 5.28 -9.57 -2.95
C LEU A 202 5.95 -9.47 -1.59
N ASP A 203 6.06 -8.26 -1.10
CA ASP A 203 6.70 -7.96 0.16
C ASP A 203 5.66 -7.62 1.22
N GLY A 204 5.36 -8.64 2.03
CA GLY A 204 4.48 -8.49 3.18
C GLY A 204 5.20 -7.92 4.40
N ARG A 205 6.54 -7.94 4.46
CA ARG A 205 7.26 -7.70 5.71
C ARG A 205 7.46 -6.22 5.97
N ARG A 206 7.00 -5.72 7.12
CA ARG A 206 7.27 -4.35 7.56
C ARG A 206 8.74 -4.20 7.98
N ARG A 207 9.35 -3.04 7.73
CA ARG A 207 10.75 -2.64 8.02
C ARG A 207 11.81 -3.56 7.42
N TYR A 208 11.44 -4.34 6.40
CA TYR A 208 12.39 -5.18 5.68
C TYR A 208 13.13 -4.38 4.62
N VAL A 209 14.45 -4.28 4.74
CA VAL A 209 15.28 -3.72 3.68
C VAL A 209 15.70 -4.86 2.76
N PRO A 210 15.13 -4.98 1.55
CA PRO A 210 15.50 -6.07 0.67
C PRO A 210 16.98 -5.95 0.28
N PRO A 211 17.70 -7.08 0.17
CA PRO A 211 19.02 -7.08 -0.43
C PRO A 211 18.87 -6.75 -1.92
N TYR A 212 18.90 -5.46 -2.26
CA TYR A 212 18.55 -4.96 -3.59
C TYR A 212 19.40 -5.57 -4.70
N ALA A 213 20.59 -6.05 -4.39
CA ALA A 213 21.46 -6.73 -5.36
C ALA A 213 21.01 -8.17 -5.68
N ALA A 214 20.12 -8.77 -4.88
CA ALA A 214 19.54 -10.09 -5.08
C ALA A 214 18.24 -10.08 -5.88
N ILE A 215 17.58 -8.93 -6.01
CA ILE A 215 16.35 -8.80 -6.81
C ILE A 215 16.70 -9.02 -8.30
N PRO A 216 15.98 -9.88 -9.05
CA PRO A 216 16.24 -10.04 -10.49
C PRO A 216 16.07 -8.74 -11.28
N GLU A 217 16.74 -8.62 -12.43
CA GLU A 217 16.61 -7.42 -13.27
C GLU A 217 15.19 -7.29 -13.80
N GLU A 218 14.68 -6.06 -13.86
CA GLU A 218 13.34 -5.76 -14.36
C GLU A 218 12.21 -6.54 -13.64
N ALA A 219 12.49 -7.01 -12.41
CA ALA A 219 11.48 -7.61 -11.56
C ALA A 219 10.44 -6.58 -11.14
N SER A 220 9.26 -7.05 -10.79
CA SER A 220 8.25 -6.22 -10.14
C SER A 220 8.29 -6.45 -8.64
N TYR A 221 8.43 -5.36 -7.88
CA TYR A 221 8.47 -5.39 -6.42
C TYR A 221 7.23 -4.70 -5.89
N ILE A 222 6.37 -5.43 -5.20
CA ILE A 222 5.12 -4.93 -4.64
C ILE A 222 5.27 -4.89 -3.12
N ASP A 223 5.38 -3.68 -2.57
CA ASP A 223 5.47 -3.45 -1.13
C ASP A 223 4.10 -3.15 -0.54
N PHE A 224 3.64 -4.01 0.39
CA PHE A 224 2.33 -3.88 1.00
C PHE A 224 2.28 -2.78 2.05
N TRP A 225 3.41 -2.42 2.66
CA TRP A 225 3.48 -1.37 3.69
C TRP A 225 3.73 0.03 3.16
N SER A 226 4.13 0.14 1.89
CA SER A 226 4.51 1.41 1.27
C SER A 226 5.64 2.14 2.01
N GLU A 227 6.63 1.41 2.52
CA GLU A 227 7.70 1.97 3.29
C GLU A 227 8.62 2.86 2.45
N ASN A 228 8.81 4.08 2.94
CA ASN A 228 9.60 5.08 2.25
C ASN A 228 11.08 4.67 2.08
N GLU A 229 11.63 3.92 3.02
CA GLU A 229 13.01 3.42 2.91
C GLU A 229 13.14 2.42 1.76
N LYS A 230 12.25 1.42 1.65
CA LYS A 230 12.24 0.44 0.55
C LYS A 230 12.10 1.14 -0.80
N ARG A 231 11.13 2.05 -0.91
CA ARG A 231 10.93 2.88 -2.10
C ARG A 231 12.22 3.62 -2.47
N ARG A 232 12.82 4.34 -1.52
CA ARG A 232 14.02 5.15 -1.75
C ARG A 232 15.19 4.29 -2.21
N VAL A 233 15.43 3.15 -1.55
CA VAL A 233 16.50 2.22 -1.90
C VAL A 233 16.31 1.69 -3.31
N LEU A 234 15.12 1.19 -3.66
CA LEU A 234 14.85 0.63 -4.98
C LEU A 234 14.87 1.68 -6.08
N GLU A 235 14.24 2.84 -5.90
CA GLU A 235 14.24 3.91 -6.90
C GLU A 235 15.64 4.52 -7.11
N THR A 236 16.51 4.50 -6.10
CA THR A 236 17.88 5.01 -6.21
C THR A 236 18.86 3.98 -6.76
N LYS A 237 18.80 2.73 -6.27
CA LYS A 237 19.80 1.69 -6.55
C LYS A 237 19.40 0.73 -7.67
N ARG A 238 18.10 0.62 -7.98
CA ARG A 238 17.51 -0.37 -8.91
C ARG A 238 16.43 0.26 -9.77
N LYS A 239 16.82 1.20 -10.62
CA LYS A 239 15.91 1.90 -11.56
C LYS A 239 15.22 0.98 -12.56
N ASP A 240 15.79 -0.21 -12.78
CA ASP A 240 15.23 -1.26 -13.62
C ASP A 240 14.05 -1.99 -12.93
N VAL A 241 14.02 -2.02 -11.60
CA VAL A 241 12.95 -2.71 -10.83
C VAL A 241 11.70 -1.85 -10.80
N ARG A 242 10.56 -2.47 -11.16
CA ARG A 242 9.25 -1.82 -11.07
C ARG A 242 8.74 -1.89 -9.64
N TYR A 243 9.03 -0.85 -8.85
CA TYR A 243 8.47 -0.68 -7.51
C TYR A 243 7.01 -0.22 -7.56
N LEU A 244 6.13 -0.96 -6.88
CA LEU A 244 4.71 -0.70 -6.69
C LEU A 244 4.38 -0.74 -5.20
N SER A 245 3.50 0.16 -4.76
CA SER A 245 2.94 0.16 -3.41
C SER A 245 1.61 0.91 -3.42
N THR A 246 0.81 0.75 -2.36
CA THR A 246 -0.47 1.47 -2.25
C THR A 246 -0.29 2.98 -2.28
N VAL A 247 0.66 3.53 -1.53
CA VAL A 247 0.94 4.99 -1.57
C VAL A 247 1.34 5.43 -2.97
N LYS A 248 2.23 4.69 -3.66
CA LYS A 248 2.65 5.06 -5.02
C LYS A 248 1.49 5.01 -6.01
N PHE A 249 0.61 4.03 -5.87
CA PHE A 249 -0.62 3.93 -6.66
C PHE A 249 -1.54 5.12 -6.41
N LEU A 250 -1.83 5.43 -5.15
CA LEU A 250 -2.69 6.55 -4.76
C LEU A 250 -2.12 7.90 -5.20
N ASP A 251 -0.81 8.12 -5.02
CA ASP A 251 -0.10 9.32 -5.52
C ASP A 251 -0.25 9.47 -7.04
N THR A 252 -0.18 8.35 -7.77
CA THR A 252 -0.31 8.33 -9.23
C THR A 252 -1.76 8.63 -9.65
N LEU A 253 -2.74 8.05 -8.97
CA LEU A 253 -4.15 8.34 -9.21
C LEU A 253 -4.47 9.80 -8.95
N ALA A 254 -3.98 10.37 -7.85
CA ALA A 254 -4.17 11.78 -7.55
C ALA A 254 -3.62 12.66 -8.67
N LYS A 255 -2.36 12.44 -9.09
CA LYS A 255 -1.71 13.19 -10.18
C LYS A 255 -2.43 13.03 -11.53
N ASN A 256 -2.91 11.82 -11.86
CA ASN A 256 -3.58 11.58 -13.13
C ASN A 256 -5.02 12.11 -13.14
N GLY A 257 -5.72 12.08 -12.00
CA GLY A 257 -7.01 12.74 -11.81
C GLY A 257 -6.93 14.27 -11.95
N TYR A 258 -5.76 14.87 -11.68
CA TYR A 258 -5.48 16.27 -12.03
C TYR A 258 -5.46 16.48 -13.55
N ASN A 259 -4.85 15.57 -14.33
CA ASN A 259 -4.76 15.72 -15.79
C ASN A 259 -6.13 15.66 -16.49
N THR A 260 -7.08 14.89 -15.98
CA THR A 260 -8.46 14.86 -16.51
C THR A 260 -9.25 16.12 -16.17
N ARG A 261 -9.05 16.74 -15.00
CA ARG A 261 -9.71 18.02 -14.64
C ARG A 261 -9.13 19.22 -15.41
N VAL A 262 -7.82 19.26 -15.66
CA VAL A 262 -7.20 20.34 -16.44
C VAL A 262 -7.67 20.32 -17.90
N ASN A 263 -7.85 19.13 -18.50
CA ASN A 263 -8.40 19.02 -19.86
C ASN A 263 -9.88 19.43 -19.96
N GLN A 264 -10.68 19.25 -18.91
CA GLN A 264 -12.05 19.79 -18.88
C GLN A 264 -12.09 21.32 -18.77
N THR A 265 -11.07 21.92 -18.16
CA THR A 265 -10.98 23.37 -18.01
C THR A 265 -10.52 24.06 -19.30
N HIS A 266 -9.69 23.39 -20.12
CA HIS A 266 -9.27 23.92 -21.43
C HIS A 266 -10.34 23.77 -22.52
N ILE A 267 -11.17 22.72 -22.50
CA ILE A 267 -12.27 22.55 -23.48
C ILE A 267 -13.39 23.59 -23.28
N GLN A 268 -13.55 24.14 -22.08
CA GLN A 268 -14.51 25.22 -21.80
C GLN A 268 -13.97 26.63 -22.10
N ALA A 269 -12.65 26.79 -22.30
CA ALA A 269 -12.04 28.08 -22.62
C ALA A 269 -11.91 28.34 -24.13
N GLU A 270 -12.02 27.31 -24.98
CA GLU A 270 -11.98 27.44 -26.44
C GLU A 270 -13.39 27.54 -27.09
N ASN A 271 -14.45 27.53 -26.29
CA ASN A 271 -15.84 27.67 -26.75
C ASN A 271 -16.54 28.93 -26.17
N LYS A 272 -15.79 30.01 -25.95
CA LYS A 272 -16.36 31.34 -25.68
C LYS A 272 -15.87 32.37 -26.68
#